data_AF-A0AAW0Z3I8-F1
#
_entry.id   AF-A0AAW0Z3I8-F1
#
_cell.length_a   1.000
_cell.length_b   1.000
_cell.length_c   1.000
_cell.angle_alpha   90.00
_cell.angle_beta   90.00
_cell.angle_gamma   90.00
#
_symmetry.space_group_name_H-M   'P 1'
#
loop_
_entity.id
_entity.type
_entity.pdbx_description
1 polymer ?
#
loop_
_entity_poly.entity_id
_entity_poly.type
_entity_poly.pdbx_seq_one_letter_code
_entity_poly.pdbx_strand_id
1 'polypeptide(L)'
;MSESPDPDLRDVFRLLYAGDEWTFSDDEAEDHDASPASPSIEVEPHPPLDSIAPDMEVEIVDSALSTSDDRGEQSDRYSKKRIFDSLNSLFLNSQPDSKKRRIYQTPPLPPLITAVSIVSSSQPFPHLPNPTVYQPYSPLALLARLMTFQPYSYSSLYPEPLSPLRAALNGWICEKKQGLKCGICKAEWGLGGFEEIRDEKVRNEVARRLGKGFESRHAEGCAWRIRRSPDELFDRLRHLLHPLLSSSLAPLAERLSTECSLSDLIRRTSPINEKRLSSLVASLTPHLSAYTHESLSHLAASLAFFGWYPYHAKPPSSTHVAKTDIVSCRICQRRIGLWTFRNTSPVNGSSERREFDLVNEHLLWCPVRTPEAKEHKSWWEGCQLLKGVGEGEIRKEVIAKKWISVSDKLEKKSWRR
;
A
#
# COMPACT_ATOMS: atom_id res chain seq x y z
N MET A 1 24.52 -25.89 26.56
CA MET A 1 23.12 -26.28 26.83
C MET A 1 22.38 -26.14 25.52
N SER A 2 22.14 -27.25 24.84
CA SER A 2 21.55 -27.31 23.50
C SER A 2 20.04 -27.09 23.57
N GLU A 3 19.57 -26.00 22.98
CA GLU A 3 18.15 -25.74 22.79
C GLU A 3 17.57 -26.79 21.83
N SER A 4 16.51 -27.46 22.29
CA SER A 4 15.74 -28.42 21.50
C SER A 4 15.19 -27.75 20.24
N PRO A 5 15.23 -28.40 19.06
CA PRO A 5 14.55 -27.88 17.88
C PRO A 5 13.04 -27.74 18.14
N ASP A 6 12.49 -26.66 17.60
CA ASP A 6 11.10 -26.21 17.69
C ASP A 6 10.12 -27.36 17.34
N PRO A 7 9.10 -27.64 18.18
CA PRO A 7 8.09 -28.65 17.88
C PRO A 7 7.39 -28.47 16.52
N ASP A 8 7.27 -27.24 16.01
CA ASP A 8 6.61 -26.97 14.72
C ASP A 8 7.44 -27.43 13.51
N LEU A 9 8.77 -27.47 13.62
CA LEU A 9 9.63 -28.02 12.57
C LEU A 9 9.53 -29.54 12.50
N ARG A 10 9.25 -30.20 13.63
CA ARG A 10 9.07 -31.66 13.66
C ARG A 10 7.85 -32.11 12.87
N ASP A 11 6.79 -31.32 12.83
CA ASP A 11 5.59 -31.63 12.04
C ASP A 11 5.81 -31.43 10.54
N VAL A 12 6.62 -30.45 10.14
CA VAL A 12 7.02 -30.26 8.73
C VAL A 12 7.91 -31.40 8.26
N PHE A 13 8.87 -31.84 9.09
CA PHE A 13 9.70 -32.99 8.77
C PHE A 13 8.91 -34.32 8.79
N ARG A 14 7.98 -34.51 9.73
CA ARG A 14 7.04 -35.65 9.69
C ARG A 14 6.26 -35.68 8.39
N LEU A 15 5.71 -34.56 7.95
CA LEU A 15 4.96 -34.49 6.69
C LEU A 15 5.82 -34.67 5.44
N LEU A 16 7.12 -34.36 5.51
CA LEU A 16 8.05 -34.56 4.39
C LEU A 16 8.54 -36.02 4.28
N TYR A 17 8.55 -36.76 5.38
CA TYR A 17 9.05 -38.14 5.41
C TYR A 17 7.97 -39.21 5.71
N ALA A 18 6.73 -38.83 6.03
CA ALA A 18 5.63 -39.78 6.26
C ALA A 18 5.04 -40.38 4.98
N GLY A 19 5.49 -39.94 3.79
CA GLY A 19 5.07 -40.50 2.50
C GLY A 19 5.99 -41.60 1.95
N ASP A 20 7.18 -41.76 2.53
CA ASP A 20 8.13 -42.79 2.13
C ASP A 20 8.10 -43.92 3.17
N GLU A 21 7.07 -44.77 3.08
CA GLU A 21 7.15 -46.13 3.59
C GLU A 21 8.25 -46.86 2.81
N TRP A 22 9.49 -46.73 3.28
CA TRP A 22 10.53 -47.71 3.01
C TRP A 22 10.20 -48.95 3.83
N THR A 23 9.21 -49.72 3.37
CA THR A 23 9.09 -51.13 3.73
C THR A 23 10.36 -51.80 3.21
N PHE A 24 11.26 -52.13 4.13
CA PHE A 24 12.27 -53.16 3.86
C PHE A 24 11.49 -54.44 3.56
N SER A 25 11.45 -54.81 2.29
CA SER A 25 10.97 -56.12 1.84
C SER A 25 11.99 -57.16 2.30
N ASP A 26 11.77 -57.70 3.49
CA ASP A 26 12.27 -59.02 3.87
C ASP A 26 11.25 -60.05 3.34
N ASP A 27 11.43 -60.46 2.09
CA ASP A 27 10.74 -61.62 1.53
C ASP A 27 11.75 -62.77 1.41
N GLU A 28 11.70 -63.68 2.39
CA GLU A 28 11.92 -65.11 2.22
C GLU A 28 10.75 -65.83 2.91
N ALA A 29 10.12 -66.72 2.13
CA ALA A 29 9.32 -67.88 2.54
C ALA A 29 7.79 -67.74 2.77
N GLU A 30 7.08 -68.36 1.81
CA GLU A 30 6.04 -69.38 1.97
C GLU A 30 4.55 -68.96 2.04
N ASP A 31 3.88 -69.26 0.91
CA ASP A 31 2.58 -69.93 0.74
C ASP A 31 1.46 -69.69 1.78
N HIS A 32 0.32 -69.17 1.32
CA HIS A 32 -0.93 -69.94 1.28
C HIS A 32 -2.08 -69.18 0.58
N ASP A 33 -2.77 -69.93 -0.29
CA ASP A 33 -4.07 -69.66 -0.94
C ASP A 33 -5.16 -69.10 0.00
N ALA A 34 -5.92 -68.11 -0.50
CA ALA A 34 -7.39 -68.17 -0.68
C ALA A 34 -8.02 -66.77 -0.83
N SER A 35 -8.54 -66.49 -2.03
CA SER A 35 -9.70 -65.59 -2.26
C SER A 35 -10.97 -66.20 -1.62
N PRO A 36 -12.09 -65.48 -1.33
CA PRO A 36 -12.67 -64.47 -2.24
C PRO A 36 -13.55 -63.33 -1.63
N ALA A 37 -14.08 -62.54 -2.56
CA ALA A 37 -15.40 -61.90 -2.57
C ALA A 37 -15.57 -60.47 -1.99
N SER A 38 -15.74 -59.54 -2.94
CA SER A 38 -16.36 -58.22 -2.81
C SER A 38 -17.85 -58.31 -2.41
N PRO A 39 -18.40 -57.25 -1.79
CA PRO A 39 -19.80 -56.89 -1.99
C PRO A 39 -19.94 -55.52 -2.67
N SER A 40 -20.74 -55.55 -3.73
CA SER A 40 -21.35 -54.46 -4.47
C SER A 40 -22.16 -53.51 -3.57
N ILE A 41 -21.89 -52.20 -3.69
CA ILE A 41 -22.72 -51.14 -3.10
C ILE A 41 -23.81 -50.77 -4.11
N GLU A 42 -25.06 -51.00 -3.72
CA GLU A 42 -26.27 -50.62 -4.45
C GLU A 42 -26.48 -49.10 -4.38
N VAL A 43 -26.90 -48.54 -5.51
CA VAL A 43 -27.22 -47.14 -5.74
C VAL A 43 -28.70 -46.93 -5.45
N GLU A 44 -29.05 -46.13 -4.43
CA GLU A 44 -30.41 -45.64 -4.21
C GLU A 44 -30.63 -44.26 -4.87
N PRO A 45 -31.79 -44.01 -5.51
CA PRO A 45 -32.10 -42.76 -6.19
C PRO A 45 -32.78 -41.73 -5.24
N HIS A 46 -32.25 -40.51 -5.21
CA HIS A 46 -32.89 -39.38 -4.51
C HIS A 46 -34.12 -38.85 -5.28
N PRO A 47 -35.23 -38.50 -4.58
CA PRO A 47 -36.35 -37.78 -5.19
C PRO A 47 -36.09 -36.26 -5.25
N PRO A 48 -36.63 -35.53 -6.24
CA PRO A 48 -36.46 -34.09 -6.37
C PRO A 48 -37.52 -33.35 -5.55
N LEU A 49 -37.12 -32.35 -4.76
CA LEU A 49 -38.04 -31.43 -4.12
C LEU A 49 -37.52 -29.99 -4.26
N ASP A 50 -37.93 -29.38 -5.37
CA ASP A 50 -38.32 -27.97 -5.39
C ASP A 50 -39.47 -27.75 -4.40
N SER A 51 -39.60 -26.49 -3.92
CA SER A 51 -40.76 -25.90 -3.24
C SER A 51 -40.65 -25.74 -1.72
N ILE A 52 -39.91 -24.73 -1.25
CA ILE A 52 -40.32 -23.91 -0.08
C ILE A 52 -39.81 -22.47 -0.26
N ALA A 53 -40.65 -21.59 -0.79
CA ALA A 53 -40.58 -20.15 -0.55
C ALA A 53 -42.02 -19.69 -0.24
N PRO A 54 -42.30 -19.07 0.92
CA PRO A 54 -43.61 -18.52 1.19
C PRO A 54 -43.72 -17.10 0.62
N ASP A 55 -44.74 -16.92 -0.22
CA ASP A 55 -45.23 -15.65 -0.72
C ASP A 55 -45.71 -14.76 0.44
N MET A 56 -45.20 -13.53 0.50
CA MET A 56 -45.68 -12.50 1.42
C MET A 56 -46.35 -11.40 0.59
N GLU A 57 -47.68 -11.50 0.49
CA GLU A 57 -48.56 -10.49 -0.09
C GLU A 57 -48.58 -9.26 0.84
N VAL A 58 -48.24 -8.09 0.31
CA VAL A 58 -48.44 -6.80 0.99
C VAL A 58 -49.52 -6.04 0.24
N GLU A 59 -50.65 -5.87 0.91
CA GLU A 59 -51.80 -5.09 0.46
C GLU A 59 -51.41 -3.64 0.18
N ILE A 60 -51.73 -3.18 -1.03
CA ILE A 60 -51.68 -1.78 -1.44
C ILE A 60 -53.00 -1.14 -1.01
N VAL A 61 -52.95 -0.27 0.00
CA VAL A 61 -54.07 0.62 0.32
C VAL A 61 -53.84 1.94 -0.41
N ASP A 62 -54.52 2.09 -1.55
CA ASP A 62 -54.74 3.37 -2.21
C ASP A 62 -55.66 4.24 -1.34
N SER A 63 -55.22 5.46 -1.04
CA SER A 63 -56.10 6.53 -0.59
C SER A 63 -55.78 7.78 -1.40
N ALA A 64 -56.49 7.90 -2.51
CA ALA A 64 -56.67 9.13 -3.25
C ALA A 64 -57.54 10.09 -2.44
N LEU A 65 -57.14 11.35 -2.32
CA LEU A 65 -58.02 12.52 -2.31
C LEU A 65 -57.24 13.78 -2.73
N SER A 66 -57.52 14.21 -3.97
CA SER A 66 -57.70 15.59 -4.46
C SER A 66 -56.63 16.66 -4.17
N THR A 67 -55.80 17.07 -5.15
CA THR A 67 -56.04 18.10 -6.19
C THR A 67 -56.45 19.48 -5.68
N SER A 68 -55.46 20.37 -5.63
CA SER A 68 -55.63 21.78 -6.02
C SER A 68 -54.34 22.26 -6.69
N ASP A 69 -54.43 22.50 -8.00
CA ASP A 69 -53.46 23.25 -8.80
C ASP A 69 -53.26 24.67 -8.24
N ASP A 70 -52.02 25.16 -8.23
CA ASP A 70 -51.54 26.20 -9.17
C ASP A 70 -50.20 26.81 -8.69
N ARG A 71 -49.18 26.68 -9.56
CA ARG A 71 -47.96 27.50 -9.74
C ARG A 71 -46.91 27.64 -8.62
N GLY A 72 -45.76 27.00 -8.86
CA GLY A 72 -44.47 27.40 -8.29
C GLY A 72 -43.33 26.42 -8.54
N GLU A 73 -43.01 26.12 -9.81
CA GLU A 73 -41.84 25.30 -10.17
C GLU A 73 -40.53 25.93 -9.65
N GLN A 74 -40.01 25.43 -8.53
CA GLN A 74 -38.58 25.52 -8.22
C GLN A 74 -37.98 24.14 -8.41
N SER A 75 -37.53 23.87 -9.64
CA SER A 75 -36.61 22.76 -9.87
C SER A 75 -35.34 23.08 -9.07
N ASP A 76 -35.07 22.34 -8.00
CA ASP A 76 -33.82 22.37 -7.25
C ASP A 76 -32.69 21.77 -8.10
N ARG A 77 -32.34 22.47 -9.19
CA ARG A 77 -31.13 22.21 -9.94
C ARG A 77 -29.97 22.67 -9.08
N TYR A 78 -29.25 21.70 -8.53
CA TYR A 78 -27.94 21.91 -7.92
C TYR A 78 -27.04 22.70 -8.91
N SER A 79 -26.94 24.01 -8.71
CA SER A 79 -26.13 24.86 -9.55
C SER A 79 -24.66 24.50 -9.36
N LYS A 80 -23.92 24.33 -10.46
CA LYS A 80 -22.45 24.13 -10.46
C LYS A 80 -21.74 25.14 -9.56
N LYS A 81 -22.28 26.37 -9.47
CA LYS A 81 -21.77 27.44 -8.60
C LYS A 81 -21.78 27.04 -7.12
N ARG A 82 -22.83 26.36 -6.64
CA ARG A 82 -22.94 25.90 -5.24
C ARG A 82 -21.93 24.79 -4.92
N ILE A 83 -21.61 23.95 -5.91
CA ILE A 83 -20.57 22.90 -5.79
C ILE A 83 -19.19 23.55 -5.73
N PHE A 84 -18.90 24.52 -6.61
CA PHE A 84 -17.64 25.28 -6.57
C PHE A 84 -17.50 26.09 -5.28
N ASP A 85 -18.56 26.72 -4.79
CA ASP A 85 -18.54 27.45 -3.52
C ASP A 85 -18.32 26.51 -2.33
N SER A 86 -18.91 25.31 -2.36
CA SER A 86 -18.69 24.29 -1.32
C SER A 86 -17.26 23.73 -1.37
N LEU A 87 -16.72 23.47 -2.57
CA LEU A 87 -15.33 23.07 -2.75
C LEU A 87 -14.37 24.17 -2.26
N ASN A 88 -14.61 25.43 -2.63
CA ASN A 88 -13.81 26.56 -2.17
C ASN A 88 -13.85 26.71 -0.64
N SER A 89 -14.98 26.41 0.00
CA SER A 89 -15.08 26.43 1.48
C SER A 89 -14.24 25.33 2.17
N LEU A 90 -13.90 24.25 1.47
CA LEU A 90 -13.01 23.20 2.01
C LEU A 90 -11.52 23.61 1.95
N PHE A 91 -11.17 24.57 1.09
CA PHE A 91 -9.79 25.05 0.91
C PHE A 91 -9.50 26.36 1.64
N LEU A 92 -10.53 27.12 2.03
CA LEU A 92 -10.39 28.38 2.76
C LEU A 92 -10.72 28.16 4.24
N ASN A 93 -9.71 28.29 5.11
CA ASN A 93 -9.86 28.32 6.57
C ASN A 93 -10.54 29.64 7.03
N SER A 94 -11.77 29.91 6.60
CA SER A 94 -12.57 31.03 7.12
C SER A 94 -13.59 30.53 8.14
N GLN A 95 -13.44 30.99 9.39
CA GLN A 95 -14.47 30.91 10.44
C GLN A 95 -15.82 31.43 9.89
N PRO A 96 -16.93 30.71 10.08
CA PRO A 96 -18.23 31.19 9.61
C PRO A 96 -18.74 32.29 10.55
N ASP A 97 -18.87 33.51 10.01
CA ASP A 97 -19.67 34.57 10.61
C ASP A 97 -21.13 34.12 10.76
N SER A 98 -21.66 34.43 11.94
CA SER A 98 -22.97 33.99 12.42
C SER A 98 -24.16 34.53 11.59
N LYS A 99 -25.25 33.75 11.59
CA LYS A 99 -26.64 34.03 11.13
C LYS A 99 -27.06 33.35 9.82
N LYS A 100 -27.12 32.02 9.84
CA LYS A 100 -28.16 31.18 9.19
C LYS A 100 -27.95 29.72 9.65
N ARG A 101 -28.60 29.35 10.77
CA ARG A 101 -28.57 27.97 11.29
C ARG A 101 -29.38 27.06 10.35
N ARG A 102 -28.75 26.04 9.76
CA ARG A 102 -29.43 24.90 9.14
C ARG A 102 -30.12 24.08 10.24
N ILE A 103 -31.33 23.61 9.96
CA ILE A 103 -32.22 22.84 10.86
C ILE A 103 -31.68 21.45 11.20
N TYR A 104 -30.64 20.97 10.52
CA TYR A 104 -29.90 19.79 10.93
C TYR A 104 -28.56 20.23 11.54
N GLN A 105 -28.48 20.22 12.86
CA GLN A 105 -27.19 20.14 13.54
C GLN A 105 -26.57 18.80 13.16
N THR A 106 -25.65 18.81 12.21
CA THR A 106 -24.69 17.71 12.07
C THR A 106 -24.01 17.57 13.43
N PRO A 107 -24.10 16.41 14.12
CA PRO A 107 -23.34 16.19 15.33
C PRO A 107 -21.85 16.44 15.01
N PRO A 108 -21.07 17.02 15.93
CA PRO A 108 -19.64 17.19 15.71
C PRO A 108 -19.05 15.81 15.50
N LEU A 109 -18.74 15.49 14.24
CA LEU A 109 -17.98 14.30 13.91
C LEU A 109 -16.68 14.37 14.71
N PRO A 110 -16.26 13.27 15.37
CA PRO A 110 -14.94 13.20 15.98
C PRO A 110 -13.88 13.64 14.95
N PRO A 111 -12.73 14.22 15.34
CA PRO A 111 -11.67 14.64 14.42
C PRO A 111 -11.01 13.47 13.66
N LEU A 112 -11.60 12.29 13.69
CA LEU A 112 -11.13 11.09 13.02
C LEU A 112 -11.82 10.98 11.66
N ILE A 113 -11.01 11.21 10.63
CA ILE A 113 -11.25 10.86 9.23
C ILE A 113 -12.21 11.83 8.51
N THR A 114 -11.77 13.08 8.35
CA THR A 114 -11.92 13.69 7.03
C THR A 114 -11.23 12.75 6.05
N ALA A 115 -11.98 12.17 5.12
CA ALA A 115 -11.49 11.31 4.05
C ALA A 115 -10.59 12.13 3.11
N VAL A 116 -9.37 12.41 3.56
CA VAL A 116 -8.33 13.01 2.75
C VAL A 116 -7.88 11.90 1.79
N SER A 117 -8.42 11.90 0.58
CA SER A 117 -8.06 10.93 -0.46
C SER A 117 -6.59 11.04 -0.87
N ILE A 118 -5.93 12.16 -0.52
CA ILE A 118 -4.60 12.54 -0.99
C ILE A 118 -3.89 13.39 0.08
N VAL A 119 -2.75 12.91 0.60
CA VAL A 119 -1.93 13.67 1.57
C VAL A 119 -0.86 14.46 0.82
N SER A 120 -0.89 15.79 0.93
CA SER A 120 0.12 16.64 0.29
C SER A 120 1.52 16.41 0.88
N SER A 121 2.56 16.51 0.05
CA SER A 121 3.98 16.49 0.47
C SER A 121 4.35 17.64 1.40
N SER A 122 3.59 18.74 1.38
CA SER A 122 3.78 19.88 2.28
C SER A 122 3.14 19.68 3.66
N GLN A 123 2.15 18.79 3.76
CA GLN A 123 1.49 18.49 5.02
C GLN A 123 2.34 17.58 5.90
N PRO A 124 2.21 17.66 7.23
CA PRO A 124 2.83 16.70 8.13
C PRO A 124 2.33 15.28 7.83
N PHE A 125 3.15 14.29 8.16
CA PHE A 125 2.77 12.90 8.00
C PHE A 125 1.55 12.58 8.90
N PRO A 126 0.49 11.93 8.38
CA PRO A 126 -0.71 11.65 9.16
C PRO A 126 -0.38 10.72 10.33
N HIS A 127 -1.02 10.95 11.47
CA HIS A 127 -0.94 10.02 12.59
C HIS A 127 -1.53 8.67 12.18
N LEU A 128 -0.73 7.61 12.29
CA LEU A 128 -1.17 6.26 11.92
C LEU A 128 -2.06 5.66 12.98
N PRO A 129 -3.10 4.90 12.59
CA PRO A 129 -3.88 4.14 13.55
C PRO A 129 -3.02 3.06 14.21
N ASN A 130 -3.46 2.58 15.38
CA ASN A 130 -2.77 1.48 16.06
C ASN A 130 -2.81 0.22 15.18
N PRO A 131 -1.65 -0.44 14.90
CA PRO A 131 -1.59 -1.58 14.01
C PRO A 131 -2.32 -2.83 14.52
N THR A 132 -2.73 -2.84 15.79
CA THR A 132 -3.47 -3.95 16.41
C THR A 132 -4.99 -3.91 16.19
N VAL A 133 -5.52 -2.81 15.63
CA VAL A 133 -6.96 -2.62 15.41
C VAL A 133 -7.38 -3.22 14.06
N TYR A 134 -8.56 -3.86 14.03
CA TYR A 134 -9.10 -4.47 12.82
C TYR A 134 -9.65 -3.41 11.87
N GLN A 135 -8.86 -3.06 10.85
CA GLN A 135 -9.23 -2.11 9.80
C GLN A 135 -8.74 -2.61 8.42
N PRO A 136 -9.40 -3.62 7.83
CA PRO A 136 -8.97 -4.26 6.59
C PRO A 136 -9.09 -3.37 5.34
N TYR A 137 -9.86 -2.28 5.39
CA TYR A 137 -10.08 -1.38 4.23
C TYR A 137 -9.35 -0.04 4.33
N SER A 138 -8.58 0.19 5.40
CA SER A 138 -7.89 1.46 5.64
C SER A 138 -6.45 1.40 5.13
N PRO A 139 -6.05 2.21 4.13
CA PRO A 139 -4.67 2.23 3.64
C PRO A 139 -3.68 2.61 4.74
N LEU A 140 -4.05 3.55 5.61
CA LEU A 140 -3.20 3.98 6.73
C LEU A 140 -3.06 2.88 7.79
N ALA A 141 -4.08 2.04 7.99
CA ALA A 141 -3.97 0.88 8.87
C ALA A 141 -3.10 -0.23 8.28
N LEU A 142 -3.18 -0.46 6.97
CA LEU A 142 -2.24 -1.36 6.28
C LEU A 142 -0.81 -0.84 6.44
N LEU A 143 -0.59 0.46 6.23
CA LEU A 143 0.70 1.09 6.43
C LEU A 143 1.22 0.93 7.87
N ALA A 144 0.36 1.14 8.87
CA ALA A 144 0.73 0.95 10.28
C ALA A 144 1.25 -0.47 10.55
N ARG A 145 0.63 -1.49 9.95
CA ARG A 145 1.09 -2.89 10.05
C ARG A 145 2.40 -3.10 9.30
N LEU A 146 2.52 -2.62 8.07
CA LEU A 146 3.75 -2.72 7.27
C LEU A 146 4.97 -2.09 7.97
N MET A 147 4.79 -0.99 8.69
CA MET A 147 5.87 -0.34 9.43
C MET A 147 6.47 -1.18 10.55
N THR A 148 5.79 -2.24 11.00
CA THR A 148 6.34 -3.17 11.98
C THR A 148 7.43 -4.08 11.38
N PHE A 149 7.44 -4.25 10.05
CA PHE A 149 8.39 -5.07 9.31
C PHE A 149 9.64 -4.26 8.92
N GLN A 150 10.54 -4.13 9.88
CA GLN A 150 11.84 -3.48 9.69
C GLN A 150 12.92 -4.52 9.35
N PRO A 151 14.00 -4.16 8.63
CA PRO A 151 15.03 -5.12 8.22
C PRO A 151 15.68 -5.90 9.37
N TYR A 152 15.72 -5.34 10.58
CA TYR A 152 16.27 -6.02 11.76
C TYR A 152 15.27 -6.96 12.44
N SER A 153 13.96 -6.75 12.24
CA SER A 153 12.88 -7.55 12.83
C SER A 153 12.36 -8.60 11.85
N TYR A 154 12.46 -8.37 10.55
CA TYR A 154 11.98 -9.25 9.51
C TYR A 154 12.98 -9.31 8.35
N SER A 155 13.40 -10.52 8.00
CA SER A 155 14.45 -10.72 7.01
C SER A 155 14.08 -10.17 5.64
N SER A 156 15.03 -9.51 4.98
CA SER A 156 14.91 -9.13 3.57
C SER A 156 15.08 -10.31 2.62
N LEU A 157 15.48 -11.49 3.12
CA LEU A 157 15.69 -12.70 2.33
C LEU A 157 14.41 -13.54 2.16
N TYR A 158 13.32 -13.17 2.84
CA TYR A 158 12.06 -13.86 2.68
C TYR A 158 11.50 -13.66 1.26
N PRO A 159 11.12 -14.74 0.56
CA PRO A 159 10.55 -14.66 -0.78
C PRO A 159 9.11 -14.14 -0.74
N GLU A 160 8.55 -13.87 -1.93
CA GLU A 160 7.22 -13.26 -2.09
C GLU A 160 6.09 -13.93 -1.28
N PRO A 161 6.00 -15.29 -1.17
CA PRO A 161 4.97 -15.93 -0.35
C PRO A 161 5.02 -15.57 1.13
N LEU A 162 6.18 -15.15 1.63
CA LEU A 162 6.42 -14.70 3.00
C LEU A 162 6.74 -13.20 3.06
N SER A 163 6.35 -12.43 2.04
CA SER A 163 6.64 -11.00 2.02
C SER A 163 5.94 -10.26 3.18
N PRO A 164 6.54 -9.17 3.69
CA PRO A 164 5.90 -8.29 4.67
C PRO A 164 4.50 -7.83 4.26
N LEU A 165 4.30 -7.63 2.95
CA LEU A 165 3.01 -7.25 2.39
C LEU A 165 1.96 -8.33 2.60
N ARG A 166 2.27 -9.58 2.26
CA ARG A 166 1.34 -10.70 2.47
C ARG A 166 0.99 -10.89 3.94
N ALA A 167 1.98 -10.78 4.83
CA ALA A 167 1.75 -10.85 6.27
C ALA A 167 0.81 -9.72 6.75
N ALA A 168 1.10 -8.47 6.38
CA ALA A 168 0.33 -7.29 6.81
C ALA A 168 -1.10 -7.27 6.21
N LEU A 169 -1.30 -7.73 4.98
CA LEU A 169 -2.65 -7.85 4.39
C LEU A 169 -3.53 -8.82 5.19
N ASN A 170 -2.92 -9.89 5.71
CA ASN A 170 -3.55 -10.90 6.57
C ASN A 170 -3.60 -10.50 8.06
N GLY A 171 -3.29 -9.25 8.40
CA GLY A 171 -3.44 -8.74 9.76
C GLY A 171 -2.31 -9.04 10.73
N TRP A 172 -1.21 -9.64 10.24
CA TRP A 172 -0.03 -9.91 11.04
C TRP A 172 0.82 -8.64 11.20
N ILE A 173 1.37 -8.48 12.39
CA ILE A 173 2.36 -7.46 12.74
C ILE A 173 3.63 -8.14 13.26
N CYS A 174 4.77 -7.51 13.09
CA CYS A 174 6.04 -8.02 13.59
C CYS A 174 6.35 -7.40 14.97
N GLU A 175 6.35 -8.22 16.02
CA GLU A 175 6.60 -7.77 17.41
C GLU A 175 8.04 -8.10 17.87
N LYS A 176 8.59 -9.23 17.40
CA LYS A 176 9.91 -9.76 17.77
C LYS A 176 10.69 -10.16 16.52
N LYS A 177 11.99 -10.46 16.64
CA LYS A 177 12.81 -10.94 15.51
C LYS A 177 12.16 -12.18 14.89
N GLN A 178 11.72 -12.05 13.63
CA GLN A 178 11.02 -13.07 12.83
C GLN A 178 9.73 -13.61 13.49
N GLY A 179 9.17 -12.88 14.45
CA GLY A 179 7.96 -13.23 15.18
C GLY A 179 6.77 -12.39 14.72
N LEU A 180 5.75 -13.07 14.19
CA LEU A 180 4.48 -12.48 13.81
C LEU A 180 3.49 -12.57 14.96
N LYS A 181 2.62 -11.58 15.06
CA LYS A 181 1.52 -11.54 16.02
C LYS A 181 0.28 -10.96 15.40
N CYS A 182 -0.88 -11.49 15.78
CA CYS A 182 -2.15 -10.88 15.43
C CYS A 182 -2.57 -9.84 16.48
N GLY A 183 -2.92 -8.64 16.03
CA GLY A 183 -3.42 -7.59 16.92
C GLY A 183 -4.73 -7.92 17.65
N ILE A 184 -5.56 -8.78 17.04
CA ILE A 184 -6.92 -9.11 17.48
C ILE A 184 -6.94 -10.37 18.32
N CYS A 185 -6.63 -11.53 17.72
CA CYS A 185 -6.69 -12.81 18.42
C CYS A 185 -5.43 -13.13 19.24
N LYS A 186 -4.40 -12.28 19.18
CA LYS A 186 -3.11 -12.45 19.89
C LYS A 186 -2.33 -13.71 19.54
N ALA A 187 -2.74 -14.46 18.52
CA ALA A 187 -1.95 -15.57 17.98
C ALA A 187 -0.54 -15.09 17.63
N GLU A 188 0.46 -15.87 18.01
CA GLU A 188 1.87 -15.65 17.72
C GLU A 188 2.37 -16.73 16.76
N TRP A 189 3.25 -16.36 15.84
CA TRP A 189 3.80 -17.29 14.86
C TRP A 189 5.25 -16.92 14.52
N GLY A 190 6.18 -17.83 14.82
CA GLY A 190 7.59 -17.70 14.47
C GLY A 190 7.88 -18.19 13.04
N LEU A 191 8.68 -17.43 12.30
CA LEU A 191 9.26 -17.83 11.02
C LEU A 191 10.77 -18.12 11.14
N GLY A 192 11.21 -18.48 12.35
CA GLY A 192 12.60 -18.84 12.65
C GLY A 192 13.06 -20.09 11.88
N GLY A 193 14.36 -20.21 11.65
CA GLY A 193 14.97 -21.36 10.96
C GLY A 193 14.78 -21.37 9.44
N PHE A 194 13.90 -20.54 8.87
CA PHE A 194 13.72 -20.45 7.41
C PHE A 194 15.00 -20.02 6.68
N GLU A 195 15.79 -19.13 7.27
CA GLU A 195 17.06 -18.65 6.69
C GLU A 195 18.15 -19.73 6.63
N GLU A 196 18.01 -20.80 7.40
CA GLU A 196 18.99 -21.90 7.48
C GLU A 196 18.85 -22.88 6.29
N ILE A 197 17.73 -22.82 5.56
CA ILE A 197 17.47 -23.65 4.39
C ILE A 197 18.32 -23.15 3.22
N ARG A 198 19.41 -23.87 2.93
CA ARG A 198 20.36 -23.53 1.84
C ARG A 198 19.84 -23.86 0.45
N ASP A 199 19.03 -24.91 0.32
CA ASP A 199 18.48 -25.31 -0.98
C ASP A 199 17.34 -24.38 -1.40
N GLU A 200 17.54 -23.68 -2.51
CA GLU A 200 16.61 -22.69 -3.05
C GLU A 200 15.23 -23.29 -3.39
N LYS A 201 15.19 -24.51 -3.94
CA LYS A 201 13.92 -25.15 -4.33
C LYS A 201 13.12 -25.53 -3.09
N VAL A 202 13.79 -26.12 -2.11
CA VAL A 202 13.17 -26.48 -0.82
C VAL A 202 12.71 -25.22 -0.10
N ARG A 203 13.55 -24.18 -0.05
CA ARG A 203 13.23 -22.89 0.55
C ARG A 203 11.98 -22.26 -0.05
N ASN A 204 11.84 -22.27 -1.37
CA ASN A 204 10.67 -21.73 -2.05
C ASN A 204 9.40 -22.56 -1.79
N GLU A 205 9.50 -23.88 -1.75
CA GLU A 205 8.36 -24.75 -1.43
C GLU A 205 7.92 -24.58 0.04
N VAL A 206 8.88 -24.51 0.97
CA VAL A 206 8.60 -24.21 2.39
C VAL A 206 7.96 -22.84 2.52
N ALA A 207 8.48 -21.81 1.84
CA ALA A 207 7.87 -20.48 1.85
C ALA A 207 6.43 -20.48 1.33
N ARG A 208 6.17 -21.24 0.25
CA ARG A 208 4.82 -21.38 -0.32
C ARG A 208 3.87 -22.04 0.68
N ARG A 209 4.31 -23.09 1.39
CA ARG A 209 3.51 -23.78 2.41
C ARG A 209 3.27 -22.89 3.62
N LEU A 210 4.32 -22.26 4.15
CA LEU A 210 4.22 -21.31 5.25
C LEU A 210 3.31 -20.14 4.86
N GLY A 211 3.42 -19.58 3.66
CA GLY A 211 2.58 -18.47 3.19
C GLY A 211 1.08 -18.75 3.19
N LYS A 212 0.64 -20.02 3.07
CA LYS A 212 -0.77 -20.40 3.25
C LYS A 212 -1.23 -20.28 4.72
N GLY A 213 -0.29 -20.40 5.65
CA GLY A 213 -0.50 -20.26 7.09
C GLY A 213 -0.92 -18.86 7.54
N PHE A 214 -0.72 -17.82 6.72
CA PHE A 214 -1.16 -16.45 7.06
C PHE A 214 -2.66 -16.35 7.32
N GLU A 215 -3.48 -17.18 6.67
CA GLU A 215 -4.94 -17.16 6.83
C GLU A 215 -5.36 -18.13 7.95
N SER A 216 -4.76 -19.33 8.02
CA SER A 216 -5.21 -20.40 8.92
C SER A 216 -4.66 -20.32 10.34
N ARG A 217 -3.49 -19.71 10.58
CA ARG A 217 -2.85 -19.65 11.91
C ARG A 217 -3.42 -18.59 12.86
N HIS A 218 -4.48 -17.89 12.43
CA HIS A 218 -5.30 -17.09 13.34
C HIS A 218 -6.19 -17.99 14.20
N ALA A 219 -6.42 -17.61 15.46
CA ALA A 219 -7.38 -18.30 16.33
C ALA A 219 -8.80 -18.34 15.71
N GLU A 220 -9.60 -19.31 16.15
CA GLU A 220 -11.00 -19.41 15.75
C GLU A 220 -11.77 -18.13 16.09
N GLY A 221 -12.64 -17.69 15.18
CA GLY A 221 -13.39 -16.44 15.34
C GLY A 221 -12.60 -15.15 15.09
N CYS A 222 -11.31 -15.21 14.74
CA CYS A 222 -10.54 -14.02 14.40
C CYS A 222 -11.07 -13.33 13.13
N ALA A 223 -11.34 -12.03 13.20
CA ALA A 223 -11.80 -11.26 12.04
C ALA A 223 -10.83 -11.29 10.84
N TRP A 224 -9.51 -11.38 11.11
CA TRP A 224 -8.50 -11.52 10.06
C TRP A 224 -8.50 -12.89 9.37
N ARG A 225 -8.96 -13.94 10.06
CA ARG A 225 -9.18 -15.28 9.47
C ARG A 225 -10.37 -15.27 8.51
N ILE A 226 -11.39 -14.48 8.82
CA ILE A 226 -12.61 -14.36 8.02
C ILE A 226 -12.36 -13.46 6.81
N ARG A 227 -11.70 -12.32 7.03
CA ARG A 227 -11.56 -11.30 6.00
C ARG A 227 -10.26 -10.52 6.14
N ARG A 228 -9.34 -10.81 5.23
CA ARG A 228 -8.10 -10.08 5.02
C ARG A 228 -8.32 -8.74 4.31
N SER A 229 -7.27 -7.92 4.27
CA SER A 229 -7.27 -6.69 3.49
C SER A 229 -7.25 -7.00 1.99
N PRO A 230 -7.95 -6.21 1.14
CA PRO A 230 -7.86 -6.36 -0.32
C PRO A 230 -6.46 -6.03 -0.84
N ASP A 231 -6.05 -6.68 -1.93
CA ASP A 231 -4.70 -6.48 -2.50
C ASP A 231 -4.56 -5.08 -3.13
N GLU A 232 -5.65 -4.53 -3.69
CA GLU A 232 -5.68 -3.19 -4.28
C GLU A 232 -5.46 -2.09 -3.23
N LEU A 233 -5.57 -2.42 -1.94
CA LEU A 233 -5.28 -1.49 -0.86
C LEU A 233 -3.82 -1.03 -0.87
N PHE A 234 -2.90 -1.91 -1.31
CA PHE A 234 -1.49 -1.59 -1.46
C PHE A 234 -1.26 -0.56 -2.57
N ASP A 235 -1.95 -0.70 -3.71
CA ASP A 235 -1.89 0.31 -4.77
C ASP A 235 -2.44 1.65 -4.29
N ARG A 236 -3.57 1.64 -3.56
CA ARG A 236 -4.16 2.85 -2.97
C ARG A 236 -3.20 3.55 -2.01
N LEU A 237 -2.34 2.82 -1.30
CA LEU A 237 -1.33 3.41 -0.42
C LEU A 237 -0.36 4.32 -1.19
N ARG A 238 0.10 3.87 -2.36
CA ARG A 238 0.92 4.70 -3.26
C ARG A 238 0.17 5.94 -3.70
N HIS A 239 -1.09 5.80 -4.10
CA HIS A 239 -1.90 6.94 -4.56
C HIS A 239 -2.14 7.99 -3.46
N LEU A 240 -2.26 7.55 -2.20
CA LEU A 240 -2.55 8.44 -1.07
C LEU A 240 -1.31 9.23 -0.59
N LEU A 241 -0.11 8.63 -0.64
CA LEU A 241 1.10 9.18 -0.03
C LEU A 241 2.21 9.59 -1.00
N HIS A 242 2.14 9.18 -2.26
CA HIS A 242 3.20 9.47 -3.23
C HIS A 242 3.05 10.90 -3.83
N PRO A 243 4.13 11.71 -3.85
CA PRO A 243 4.07 13.13 -4.21
C PRO A 243 3.59 13.42 -5.64
N LEU A 244 3.81 12.48 -6.57
CA LEU A 244 3.34 12.62 -7.96
C LEU A 244 1.82 12.70 -8.10
N LEU A 245 1.10 12.08 -7.16
CA LEU A 245 -0.35 12.01 -7.19
C LEU A 245 -0.96 13.00 -6.20
N SER A 246 -0.15 13.58 -5.31
CA SER A 246 -0.58 14.51 -4.27
C SER A 246 -0.44 16.00 -4.59
N SER A 247 -0.33 16.36 -5.88
CA SER A 247 -0.26 17.75 -6.36
C SER A 247 0.84 18.61 -5.73
N SER A 248 1.95 17.98 -5.34
CA SER A 248 2.93 18.62 -4.44
C SER A 248 4.38 18.25 -4.75
N LEU A 249 4.66 17.85 -6.00
CA LEU A 249 6.00 17.47 -6.43
C LEU A 249 6.97 18.66 -6.50
N ALA A 250 6.55 19.79 -7.09
CA ALA A 250 7.40 20.98 -7.21
C ALA A 250 7.79 21.56 -5.83
N PRO A 251 6.83 21.76 -4.90
CA PRO A 251 7.17 22.22 -3.55
C PRO A 251 8.08 21.25 -2.79
N LEU A 252 7.96 19.94 -3.03
CA LEU A 252 8.86 18.96 -2.42
C LEU A 252 10.28 19.05 -2.98
N ALA A 253 10.40 19.18 -4.30
CA ALA A 253 11.69 19.32 -4.98
C ALA A 253 12.40 20.61 -4.52
N GLU A 254 11.66 21.71 -4.40
CA GLU A 254 12.15 22.98 -3.84
C GLU A 254 12.69 22.79 -2.41
N ARG A 255 11.89 22.17 -1.53
CA ARG A 255 12.29 21.89 -0.15
C ARG A 255 13.54 21.01 -0.06
N LEU A 256 13.66 20.00 -0.92
CA LEU A 256 14.86 19.17 -0.99
C LEU A 256 16.08 19.99 -1.40
N SER A 257 15.95 20.90 -2.36
CA SER A 257 17.02 21.83 -2.75
C SER A 257 17.44 22.76 -1.61
N THR A 258 16.49 23.26 -0.81
CA THR A 258 16.79 24.24 0.25
C THR A 258 17.22 23.60 1.58
N GLU A 259 16.57 22.50 1.97
CA GLU A 259 16.74 21.86 3.27
C GLU A 259 17.83 20.77 3.25
N CYS A 260 18.13 20.16 2.11
CA CYS A 260 19.16 19.11 2.04
C CYS A 260 20.48 19.63 1.49
N SER A 261 21.60 19.19 2.06
CA SER A 261 22.93 19.49 1.48
C SER A 261 23.21 18.56 0.29
N LEU A 262 22.47 18.80 -0.79
CA LEU A 262 22.60 18.10 -2.07
C LEU A 262 23.86 18.58 -2.77
N SER A 263 24.95 17.85 -2.58
CA SER A 263 26.20 18.08 -3.30
C SER A 263 26.19 17.31 -4.61
N ASP A 264 26.72 17.92 -5.68
CA ASP A 264 26.97 17.24 -6.97
C ASP A 264 27.92 16.03 -6.83
N LEU A 265 28.61 15.89 -5.69
CA LEU A 265 29.45 14.75 -5.35
C LEU A 265 28.67 13.48 -5.01
N ILE A 266 27.34 13.55 -4.86
CA ILE A 266 26.50 12.38 -4.59
C ILE A 266 26.27 11.63 -5.91
N ARG A 267 26.90 10.45 -6.04
CA ARG A 267 26.60 9.56 -7.17
C ARG A 267 25.24 8.93 -6.96
N ARG A 268 24.44 8.88 -8.01
CA ARG A 268 23.07 8.35 -7.98
C ARG A 268 22.85 7.37 -9.13
N THR A 269 22.12 6.31 -8.84
CA THR A 269 21.58 5.41 -9.85
C THR A 269 20.08 5.72 -9.96
N SER A 270 19.61 5.95 -11.19
CA SER A 270 18.22 6.30 -11.46
C SER A 270 17.75 5.52 -12.69
N PRO A 271 16.54 4.95 -12.67
CA PRO A 271 15.96 4.31 -13.85
C PRO A 271 15.51 5.33 -14.92
N ILE A 272 15.57 6.63 -14.60
CA ILE A 272 15.23 7.74 -15.50
C ILE A 272 16.53 8.29 -16.08
N ASN A 273 16.63 8.33 -17.41
CA ASN A 273 17.76 8.93 -18.13
C ASN A 273 17.81 10.46 -18.00
N GLU A 274 18.94 11.06 -18.33
CA GLU A 274 19.14 12.52 -18.19
C GLU A 274 18.14 13.34 -19.03
N LYS A 275 17.76 12.89 -20.24
CA LYS A 275 16.77 13.61 -21.08
C LYS A 275 15.39 13.73 -20.40
N ARG A 276 14.91 12.62 -19.82
CA ARG A 276 13.64 12.59 -19.08
C ARG A 276 13.74 13.39 -17.79
N LEU A 277 14.91 13.40 -17.16
CA LEU A 277 15.14 14.22 -15.97
C LEU A 277 15.15 15.71 -16.27
N SER A 278 15.81 16.15 -17.34
CA SER A 278 15.72 17.54 -17.80
C SER A 278 14.28 17.93 -18.13
N SER A 279 13.49 17.01 -18.70
CA SER A 279 12.06 17.22 -18.96
C SER A 279 11.25 17.36 -17.67
N LEU A 280 11.57 16.55 -16.64
CA LEU A 280 10.97 16.65 -15.32
C LEU A 280 11.27 18.01 -14.68
N VAL A 281 12.54 18.41 -14.67
CA VAL A 281 12.97 19.72 -14.14
C VAL A 281 12.26 20.85 -14.87
N ALA A 282 12.26 20.84 -16.20
CA ALA A 282 11.55 21.83 -17.01
C ALA A 282 10.03 21.88 -16.73
N SER A 283 9.41 20.73 -16.42
CA SER A 283 7.99 20.66 -16.04
C SER A 283 7.72 21.18 -14.63
N LEU A 284 8.70 21.08 -13.73
CA LEU A 284 8.58 21.53 -12.33
C LEU A 284 8.89 23.02 -12.16
N THR A 285 9.85 23.57 -12.91
CA THR A 285 10.32 24.96 -12.79
C THR A 285 9.20 26.00 -12.79
N PRO A 286 8.17 25.93 -13.67
CA PRO A 286 7.07 26.91 -13.69
C PRO A 286 6.21 26.93 -12.43
N HIS A 287 6.31 25.90 -11.58
CA HIS A 287 5.51 25.72 -10.38
C HIS A 287 6.32 25.93 -9.09
N LEU A 288 7.59 26.34 -9.19
CA LEU A 288 8.42 26.70 -8.03
C LEU A 288 8.04 28.09 -7.51
N SER A 289 8.27 28.33 -6.23
CA SER A 289 8.04 29.65 -5.66
C SER A 289 9.00 30.69 -6.26
N ALA A 290 8.52 31.91 -6.53
CA ALA A 290 9.34 32.99 -7.08
C ALA A 290 10.49 33.44 -6.14
N TYR A 291 10.54 32.92 -4.91
CA TYR A 291 11.53 33.27 -3.90
C TYR A 291 12.83 32.48 -4.03
N THR A 292 12.87 31.39 -4.80
CA THR A 292 14.11 30.65 -5.08
C THR A 292 14.80 31.21 -6.32
N HIS A 293 15.90 31.94 -6.11
CA HIS A 293 16.79 32.42 -7.19
C HIS A 293 17.72 31.34 -7.76
N GLU A 294 17.72 30.13 -7.19
CA GLU A 294 18.55 29.02 -7.65
C GLU A 294 17.79 28.07 -8.58
N SER A 295 18.46 27.60 -9.63
CA SER A 295 17.93 26.57 -10.52
C SER A 295 17.70 25.26 -9.77
N LEU A 296 16.55 24.64 -9.96
CA LEU A 296 16.22 23.34 -9.35
C LEU A 296 17.25 22.27 -9.76
N SER A 297 17.86 21.63 -8.76
CA SER A 297 18.82 20.55 -8.98
C SER A 297 18.14 19.30 -9.54
N HIS A 298 18.79 18.64 -10.50
CA HIS A 298 18.44 17.33 -11.03
C HIS A 298 18.26 16.28 -9.92
N LEU A 299 19.12 16.32 -8.89
CA LEU A 299 19.04 15.41 -7.75
C LEU A 299 17.79 15.68 -6.91
N ALA A 300 17.49 16.94 -6.61
CA ALA A 300 16.30 17.32 -5.84
C ALA A 300 15.00 16.89 -6.54
N ALA A 301 14.90 17.15 -7.85
CA ALA A 301 13.77 16.74 -8.67
C ALA A 301 13.61 15.20 -8.69
N SER A 302 14.71 14.47 -8.82
CA SER A 302 14.69 13.00 -8.81
C SER A 302 14.28 12.44 -7.45
N LEU A 303 14.82 12.99 -6.36
CA LEU A 303 14.46 12.59 -5.00
C LEU A 303 12.98 12.80 -4.71
N ALA A 304 12.45 13.98 -5.08
CA ALA A 304 11.03 14.26 -4.97
C ALA A 304 10.20 13.26 -5.78
N PHE A 305 10.63 12.97 -7.02
CA PHE A 305 9.92 12.06 -7.93
C PHE A 305 9.85 10.64 -7.38
N PHE A 306 10.89 10.16 -6.72
CA PHE A 306 10.93 8.84 -6.07
C PHE A 306 10.50 8.86 -4.59
N GLY A 307 9.76 9.88 -4.17
CA GLY A 307 9.09 9.89 -2.87
C GLY A 307 10.01 10.03 -1.66
N TRP A 308 11.18 10.66 -1.84
CA TRP A 308 12.10 11.01 -0.76
C TRP A 308 11.77 12.41 -0.21
N TYR A 309 11.92 12.56 1.11
CA TYR A 309 11.59 13.77 1.85
C TYR A 309 12.74 14.17 2.78
N PRO A 310 13.01 15.47 3.02
CA PRO A 310 13.93 15.89 4.06
C PRO A 310 13.51 15.32 5.42
N TYR A 311 14.47 14.76 6.17
CA TYR A 311 14.24 14.25 7.51
C TYR A 311 15.05 15.05 8.53
N HIS A 312 14.35 15.64 9.50
CA HIS A 312 14.97 16.37 10.61
C HIS A 312 14.81 15.57 11.90
N ALA A 313 15.92 15.22 12.55
CA ALA A 313 15.87 14.47 13.80
C ALA A 313 15.26 15.29 14.96
N LYS A 314 15.34 16.62 14.87
CA LYS A 314 14.73 17.56 15.80
C LYS A 314 13.81 18.50 15.01
N PRO A 315 12.67 18.92 15.57
CA PRO A 315 11.84 19.93 14.92
C PRO A 315 12.69 21.19 14.70
N PRO A 316 12.59 21.85 13.53
CA PRO A 316 13.35 23.06 13.27
C PRO A 316 12.97 24.11 14.32
N SER A 317 13.97 24.67 15.02
CA SER A 317 13.73 25.84 15.87
C SER A 317 13.33 27.01 14.97
N SER A 318 12.40 27.83 15.42
CA SER A 318 11.71 28.89 14.65
C SER A 318 12.59 29.95 13.97
N THR A 319 13.91 29.89 14.13
CA THR A 319 14.86 30.93 13.71
C THR A 319 15.68 30.57 12.46
N HIS A 320 15.82 29.29 12.08
CA HIS A 320 16.55 28.90 10.86
C HIS A 320 15.95 27.66 10.19
N VAL A 321 15.92 27.65 8.86
CA VAL A 321 15.65 26.44 8.07
C VAL A 321 16.80 25.46 8.37
N ALA A 322 16.53 24.46 9.20
CA ALA A 322 17.51 23.45 9.54
C ALA A 322 17.92 22.70 8.27
N LYS A 323 19.22 22.66 7.99
CA LYS A 323 19.76 21.79 6.94
C LYS A 323 19.85 20.36 7.46
N THR A 324 19.58 19.38 6.59
CA THR A 324 19.70 17.97 6.90
C THR A 324 20.43 17.22 5.79
N ASP A 325 21.25 16.25 6.18
CA ASP A 325 21.83 15.30 5.24
C ASP A 325 21.08 13.97 5.26
N ILE A 326 19.87 13.91 5.82
CA ILE A 326 19.04 12.71 5.88
C ILE A 326 17.78 12.90 5.04
N VAL A 327 17.51 11.94 4.17
CA VAL A 327 16.22 11.81 3.48
C VAL A 327 15.45 10.61 4.02
N SER A 328 14.13 10.67 3.92
CA SER A 328 13.25 9.58 4.33
C SER A 328 12.09 9.37 3.36
N CYS A 329 11.63 8.13 3.23
CA CYS A 329 10.39 7.83 2.50
C CYS A 329 9.21 7.91 3.46
N ARG A 330 8.12 8.60 3.10
CA ARG A 330 6.89 8.63 3.92
C ARG A 330 6.16 7.28 3.97
N ILE A 331 6.34 6.44 2.95
CA ILE A 331 5.66 5.15 2.86
C ILE A 331 6.44 4.11 3.64
N CYS A 332 7.70 3.84 3.27
CA CYS A 332 8.47 2.80 3.96
C CYS A 332 9.22 3.26 5.22
N GLN A 333 9.23 4.57 5.51
CA GLN A 333 9.97 5.19 6.64
C GLN A 333 11.47 4.90 6.66
N ARG A 334 12.01 4.37 5.55
CA ARG A 334 13.44 4.20 5.38
C ARG A 334 14.11 5.56 5.44
N ARG A 335 15.14 5.67 6.29
CA ARG A 335 15.97 6.86 6.45
C ARG A 335 17.35 6.60 5.88
N ILE A 336 17.88 7.58 5.17
CA ILE A 336 19.14 7.46 4.44
C ILE A 336 19.96 8.71 4.66
N GLY A 337 21.19 8.54 5.14
CA GLY A 337 22.17 9.62 5.23
C GLY A 337 22.84 9.83 3.87
N LEU A 338 22.61 10.97 3.23
CA LEU A 338 23.21 11.33 1.95
C LEU A 338 24.74 11.38 1.97
N TRP A 339 25.34 11.59 3.15
CA TRP A 339 26.79 11.56 3.33
C TRP A 339 27.43 10.22 2.95
N THR A 340 26.71 9.10 3.05
CA THR A 340 27.26 7.77 2.72
C THR A 340 27.51 7.57 1.23
N PHE A 341 27.02 8.48 0.39
CA PHE A 341 27.14 8.44 -1.07
C PHE A 341 27.98 9.59 -1.63
N ARG A 342 28.59 10.40 -0.75
CA ARG A 342 29.51 11.46 -1.16
C ARG A 342 30.81 10.83 -1.65
N ASN A 343 31.28 11.32 -2.79
CA ASN A 343 32.55 10.88 -3.36
C ASN A 343 33.73 11.43 -2.54
N THR A 344 34.17 10.68 -1.52
CA THR A 344 35.46 10.95 -0.87
C THR A 344 36.56 10.31 -1.73
N SER A 345 37.56 11.09 -2.12
CA SER A 345 38.72 10.57 -2.86
C SER A 345 39.25 9.28 -2.20
N PRO A 346 39.56 8.23 -2.99
CA PRO A 346 39.98 6.96 -2.44
C PRO A 346 41.37 7.15 -1.81
N VAL A 347 41.44 7.21 -0.48
CA VAL A 347 42.72 7.20 0.23
C VAL A 347 43.38 5.83 0.11
N ASN A 348 42.61 4.76 -0.10
CA ASN A 348 43.13 3.39 -0.28
C ASN A 348 42.27 2.58 -1.27
N GLY A 349 42.57 2.72 -2.56
CA GLY A 349 42.55 1.70 -3.63
C GLY A 349 41.40 0.68 -3.87
N SER A 350 40.40 0.46 -3.01
CA SER A 350 39.49 -0.70 -3.20
C SER A 350 38.04 -0.57 -2.72
N SER A 351 37.56 0.59 -2.29
CA SER A 351 36.12 0.74 -2.04
C SER A 351 35.37 1.04 -3.33
N GLU A 352 34.60 0.07 -3.82
CA GLU A 352 33.52 0.32 -4.77
C GLU A 352 32.69 1.51 -4.26
N ARG A 353 32.67 2.59 -5.04
CA ARG A 353 31.97 3.81 -4.66
C ARG A 353 30.47 3.51 -4.68
N ARG A 354 29.86 3.49 -3.50
CA ARG A 354 28.42 3.26 -3.35
C ARG A 354 27.63 4.39 -4.01
N GLU A 355 26.79 4.04 -4.97
CA GLU A 355 25.84 4.97 -5.59
C GLU A 355 24.51 4.95 -4.84
N PHE A 356 23.83 6.10 -4.81
CA PHE A 356 22.50 6.19 -4.24
C PHE A 356 21.45 5.74 -5.27
N ASP A 357 20.99 4.49 -5.18
CA ASP A 357 19.90 3.99 -6.01
C ASP A 357 18.55 4.52 -5.50
N LEU A 358 17.97 5.44 -6.25
CA LEU A 358 16.75 6.17 -5.86
C LEU A 358 15.53 5.26 -5.65
N VAL A 359 15.53 4.05 -6.22
CA VAL A 359 14.42 3.09 -6.16
C VAL A 359 14.75 1.94 -5.20
N ASN A 360 15.92 1.32 -5.34
CA ASN A 360 16.26 0.11 -4.59
C ASN A 360 16.65 0.36 -3.14
N GLU A 361 16.93 1.62 -2.78
CA GLU A 361 17.19 1.98 -1.39
C GLU A 361 15.91 2.10 -0.54
N HIS A 362 14.72 2.05 -1.14
CA HIS A 362 13.47 1.83 -0.41
C HIS A 362 13.40 0.40 0.17
N LEU A 363 12.61 0.20 1.24
CA LEU A 363 12.35 -1.16 1.74
C LEU A 363 11.68 -2.02 0.65
N LEU A 364 11.92 -3.34 0.70
CA LEU A 364 11.38 -4.32 -0.26
C LEU A 364 9.88 -4.20 -0.49
N TRP A 365 9.11 -3.95 0.58
CA TRP A 365 7.66 -3.82 0.51
C TRP A 365 7.18 -2.42 0.09
N CYS A 366 8.07 -1.45 -0.12
CA CYS A 366 7.66 -0.10 -0.51
C CYS A 366 7.03 -0.11 -1.90
N PRO A 367 5.84 0.45 -2.11
CA PRO A 367 5.20 0.51 -3.44
C PRO A 367 5.92 1.43 -4.42
N VAL A 368 6.89 2.24 -3.96
CA VAL A 368 7.76 3.03 -4.84
C VAL A 368 8.82 2.15 -5.48
N ARG A 369 9.29 1.14 -4.73
CA ARG A 369 10.23 0.15 -5.25
C ARG A 369 9.52 -0.68 -6.30
N THR A 370 10.16 -0.86 -7.44
CA THR A 370 9.60 -1.71 -8.49
C THR A 370 10.07 -3.14 -8.23
N PRO A 371 9.15 -4.13 -8.20
CA PRO A 371 9.57 -5.51 -8.12
C PRO A 371 10.38 -5.86 -9.37
N GLU A 372 11.44 -6.65 -9.21
CA GLU A 372 12.30 -7.10 -10.32
C GLU A 372 11.58 -8.07 -11.29
N ALA A 373 10.29 -8.36 -11.04
CA ALA A 373 9.47 -9.23 -11.86
C ALA A 373 9.25 -8.61 -13.25
N LYS A 374 9.79 -9.28 -14.26
CA LYS A 374 9.91 -8.86 -15.67
C LYS A 374 8.60 -8.50 -16.40
N GLU A 375 7.44 -8.68 -15.77
CA GLU A 375 6.12 -8.52 -16.40
C GLU A 375 5.39 -7.24 -16.00
N HIS A 376 5.78 -6.58 -14.90
CA HIS A 376 5.12 -5.34 -14.47
C HIS A 376 5.85 -4.10 -14.97
N LYS A 377 5.15 -3.32 -15.79
CA LYS A 377 5.60 -1.99 -16.23
C LYS A 377 5.81 -1.09 -15.01
N SER A 378 6.99 -0.47 -14.88
CA SER A 378 7.29 0.41 -13.74
C SER A 378 6.31 1.58 -13.70
N TRP A 379 5.85 1.96 -12.50
CA TRP A 379 4.80 2.96 -12.33
C TRP A 379 5.15 4.34 -12.94
N TRP A 380 6.44 4.66 -13.06
CA TRP A 380 6.91 5.94 -13.62
C TRP A 380 6.99 5.98 -15.15
N GLU A 381 7.02 4.83 -15.84
CA GLU A 381 7.22 4.80 -17.30
C GLU A 381 6.10 5.47 -18.09
N GLY A 382 4.88 5.49 -17.53
CA GLY A 382 3.73 6.17 -18.11
C GLY A 382 3.62 7.66 -17.72
N CYS A 383 4.53 8.18 -16.87
CA CYS A 383 4.40 9.51 -16.31
C CYS A 383 4.57 10.60 -17.38
N GLN A 384 3.58 11.48 -17.51
CA GLN A 384 3.61 12.57 -18.49
C GLN A 384 4.69 13.62 -18.17
N LEU A 385 5.08 13.78 -16.90
CA LEU A 385 6.16 14.70 -16.49
C LEU A 385 7.53 14.28 -17.03
N LEU A 386 7.69 13.01 -17.42
CA LEU A 386 8.93 12.51 -18.02
C LEU A 386 8.92 12.59 -19.55
N LYS A 387 7.77 12.90 -20.18
CA LYS A 387 7.69 13.10 -21.62
C LYS A 387 8.16 14.52 -21.92
N GLY A 388 9.19 14.64 -22.77
CA GLY A 388 9.69 15.94 -23.20
C GLY A 388 8.60 16.78 -23.85
N VAL A 389 8.75 18.10 -23.80
CA VAL A 389 7.80 19.09 -24.34
C VAL A 389 7.67 19.03 -25.88
N GLY A 390 8.42 18.15 -26.56
CA GLY A 390 8.40 17.98 -28.01
C GLY A 390 7.83 16.62 -28.45
N GLU A 391 6.54 16.61 -28.78
CA GLU A 391 5.90 15.90 -29.91
C GLU A 391 4.38 15.90 -29.67
N GLY A 392 3.74 16.99 -30.13
CA GLY A 392 2.30 17.22 -30.02
C GLY A 392 2.02 18.54 -29.32
N GLU A 393 1.61 19.53 -30.12
CA GLU A 393 1.08 20.83 -29.68
C GLU A 393 0.30 20.72 -28.36
N ILE A 394 0.89 21.26 -27.29
CA ILE A 394 0.18 21.52 -26.04
C ILE A 394 -0.76 22.69 -26.31
N ARG A 395 -1.97 22.40 -26.80
CA ARG A 395 -3.12 23.30 -26.64
C ARG A 395 -3.31 23.48 -25.13
N LYS A 396 -2.94 24.66 -24.63
CA LYS A 396 -2.96 25.07 -23.21
C LYS A 396 -4.30 24.87 -22.48
N GLU A 397 -5.38 24.50 -23.18
CA GLU A 397 -6.70 24.26 -22.58
C GLU A 397 -7.01 22.81 -22.19
N VAL A 398 -6.20 21.81 -22.60
CA VAL A 398 -6.59 20.38 -22.44
C VAL A 398 -6.01 19.75 -21.16
N ILE A 399 -4.93 20.28 -20.60
CA ILE A 399 -4.27 19.67 -19.43
C ILE A 399 -5.12 19.83 -18.16
N ALA A 400 -5.79 20.97 -17.96
CA ALA A 400 -6.65 21.17 -16.79
C ALA A 400 -7.92 20.31 -16.81
N LYS A 401 -8.45 19.97 -18.00
CA LYS A 401 -9.69 19.19 -18.14
C LYS A 401 -9.51 17.68 -18.02
N LYS A 402 -8.30 17.16 -18.24
CA LYS A 402 -8.07 15.70 -18.23
C LYS A 402 -7.66 15.14 -16.86
N TRP A 403 -7.20 15.99 -15.94
CA TRP A 403 -6.81 15.60 -14.58
C TRP A 403 -8.00 15.58 -13.61
N ILE A 404 -9.07 16.31 -13.94
CA ILE A 404 -10.37 16.27 -13.25
C ILE A 404 -11.43 15.86 -14.28
N SER A 405 -11.37 14.60 -14.72
CA SER A 405 -12.54 13.95 -15.30
C SER A 405 -13.31 13.32 -14.14
N VAL A 406 -14.14 14.11 -13.45
CA VAL A 406 -15.31 13.52 -12.76
C VAL A 406 -16.07 12.79 -13.86
N SER A 407 -16.23 11.47 -13.73
CA SER A 407 -16.96 10.70 -14.73
C SER A 407 -18.39 11.26 -14.84
N ASP A 408 -18.67 12.04 -15.88
CA ASP A 408 -20.04 12.47 -16.22
C ASP A 408 -20.91 11.26 -16.64
N LYS A 409 -20.33 10.06 -16.73
CA LYS A 409 -21.03 8.79 -16.81
C LYS A 409 -21.23 8.20 -15.43
N LEU A 410 -22.09 8.82 -14.63
CA LEU A 410 -22.91 8.08 -13.69
C LEU A 410 -23.79 7.15 -14.54
N GLU A 411 -23.30 5.94 -14.79
CA GLU A 411 -24.19 4.86 -15.19
C GLU A 411 -25.27 4.77 -14.12
N LYS A 412 -26.48 5.17 -14.50
CA LYS A 412 -27.69 4.94 -13.72
C LYS A 412 -27.89 3.42 -13.68
N LYS A 413 -27.17 2.73 -12.79
CA LYS A 413 -27.61 1.42 -12.35
C LYS A 413 -28.97 1.65 -11.72
N SER A 414 -30.02 1.14 -12.36
CA SER A 414 -31.34 1.12 -11.77
C SER A 414 -31.21 0.27 -10.51
N TRP A 415 -31.23 0.93 -9.36
CA TRP A 415 -31.60 0.27 -8.12
C TRP A 415 -33.06 -0.15 -8.33
N ARG A 416 -33.26 -1.38 -8.78
CA ARG A 416 -34.59 -1.97 -8.83
C ARG A 416 -34.95 -2.43 -7.42
N ARG A 417 -36.25 -2.22 -7.17
CA ARG A 417 -37.01 -2.30 -5.93
C ARG A 417 -37.06 -3.70 -5.37
#